data_AF-A0A286XGP6-F1
#
_entry.id   AF-A0A286XGP6-F1
#
_cell.length_a   1.000
_cell.length_b   1.000
_cell.length_c   1.000
_cell.angle_alpha   90.00
_cell.angle_beta   90.00
_cell.angle_gamma   90.00
#
_symmetry.space_group_name_H-M   'P 1'
#
loop_
_entity.id
_entity.type
_entity.pdbx_description
1 polymer ?
#
loop_
_entity_poly.entity_id
_entity_poly.type
_entity_poly.pdbx_seq_one_letter_code
_entity_poly.pdbx_strand_id
1 'polypeptide(L)'
;NSPTMDKLLADSKTAQEAYDSVVEYFGENPKTMSPSVFFSLFSRFVKAYKGAEQEVEQWKKAAAAQEAGMDPSGQGEPSVPKSSPRARRQQMDLISELKRKQQKEPLIYESDRDGAIEDIITGGTVECAGL
;
A
#
# COMPACT_ATOMS: atom_id res chain seq x y z
N ASN A 1 9.08 -51.14 35.72
CA ASN A 1 8.50 -50.50 34.52
C ASN A 1 8.36 -48.98 34.71
N SER A 2 9.32 -48.27 35.33
CA SER A 2 9.06 -46.94 35.94
C SER A 2 9.83 -45.72 35.41
N PRO A 3 11.12 -45.75 35.05
CA PRO A 3 11.87 -44.50 34.84
C PRO A 3 11.44 -43.73 33.58
N THR A 4 11.00 -44.42 32.53
CA THR A 4 10.48 -43.79 31.31
C THR A 4 9.15 -43.09 31.56
N MET A 5 8.28 -43.68 32.39
CA MET A 5 6.98 -43.09 32.71
C MET A 5 7.14 -41.83 33.56
N ASP A 6 8.04 -41.87 34.54
CA ASP A 6 8.32 -40.71 35.40
C ASP A 6 8.87 -39.53 34.58
N LYS A 7 9.76 -39.80 33.62
CA LYS A 7 10.26 -38.78 32.70
C LYS A 7 9.15 -38.18 31.83
N LEU A 8 8.28 -39.01 31.25
CA LEU A 8 7.17 -38.53 30.42
C LEU A 8 6.21 -37.62 31.21
N LEU A 9 5.96 -37.93 32.49
CA LEU A 9 5.14 -37.08 33.36
C LEU A 9 5.83 -35.74 33.64
N ALA A 10 7.14 -35.76 33.90
CA ALA A 10 7.91 -34.53 34.11
C ALA A 10 7.95 -33.65 32.85
N ASP A 11 8.18 -34.24 31.68
CA ASP A 11 8.19 -33.55 30.39
C ASP A 11 6.79 -32.97 30.07
N SER A 12 5.72 -33.73 30.32
CA SER A 12 4.33 -33.27 30.14
C SER A 12 4.01 -32.04 31.01
N LYS A 13 4.39 -32.10 32.30
CA LYS A 13 4.20 -30.96 33.21
C LYS A 13 4.98 -29.73 32.75
N THR A 14 6.24 -29.92 32.37
CA THR A 14 7.11 -28.83 31.90
C THR A 14 6.58 -28.21 30.61
N ALA A 15 6.10 -29.02 29.68
CA ALA A 15 5.52 -28.55 28.43
C ALA A 15 4.24 -27.72 28.65
N GLN A 16 3.39 -28.15 29.59
CA GLN A 16 2.20 -27.39 29.98
C GLN A 16 2.58 -26.04 30.60
N GLU A 17 3.50 -26.02 31.57
CA GLU A 17 3.96 -24.78 32.22
C GLU A 17 4.60 -23.81 31.20
N ALA A 18 5.38 -24.32 30.25
CA ALA A 18 5.97 -23.53 29.18
C ALA A 18 4.90 -22.93 28.25
N TYR A 19 3.86 -23.69 27.92
CA TYR A 19 2.73 -23.20 27.14
C TYR A 19 1.96 -22.11 27.88
N ASP A 20 1.61 -22.33 29.14
CA ASP A 20 0.85 -21.37 29.93
C ASP A 20 1.62 -20.05 30.07
N SER A 21 2.92 -20.13 30.36
CA SER A 21 3.82 -18.98 30.45
C SER A 21 3.87 -18.15 29.17
N VAL A 22 3.99 -18.78 28.00
CA VAL A 22 4.05 -18.03 26.74
C VAL A 22 2.69 -17.42 26.38
N VAL A 23 1.58 -18.10 26.66
CA VAL A 23 0.25 -17.55 26.37
C VAL A 23 -0.04 -16.35 27.28
N GLU A 24 0.26 -16.45 28.57
CA GLU A 24 0.15 -15.33 29.52
C GLU A 24 1.08 -14.17 29.15
N TYR A 25 2.29 -14.46 28.66
CA TYR A 25 3.24 -13.45 28.21
C TYR A 25 2.66 -12.57 27.08
N PHE A 26 1.88 -13.15 26.17
CA PHE A 26 1.18 -12.40 25.12
C PHE A 26 -0.14 -11.76 25.58
N GLY A 27 -0.46 -11.83 26.88
CA GLY A 27 -1.69 -11.26 27.46
C GLY A 27 -2.94 -12.10 27.22
N GLU A 28 -2.79 -13.33 26.74
CA GLU A 28 -3.88 -14.26 26.48
C GLU A 28 -4.09 -15.19 27.68
N ASN A 29 -5.26 -15.84 27.75
CA ASN A 29 -5.57 -16.79 28.83
C ASN A 29 -5.35 -18.24 28.36
N PRO A 30 -4.41 -19.01 28.96
CA PRO A 30 -4.13 -20.40 28.58
C PRO A 30 -5.33 -21.35 28.69
N LYS A 31 -6.34 -20.99 29.49
CA LYS A 31 -7.56 -21.79 29.67
C LYS A 31 -8.54 -21.64 28.52
N THR A 32 -8.49 -20.52 27.79
CA THR A 32 -9.41 -20.23 26.67
C THR A 32 -8.71 -20.24 25.32
N MET A 33 -7.38 -20.08 25.30
CA MET A 33 -6.55 -20.26 24.12
C MET A 33 -6.03 -21.68 24.07
N SER A 34 -6.38 -22.45 23.03
CA SER A 34 -5.79 -23.76 22.80
C SER A 34 -4.47 -23.63 22.01
N PRO A 35 -3.53 -24.59 22.14
CA PRO A 35 -2.26 -24.54 21.42
C PRO A 35 -2.44 -24.39 19.91
N SER A 36 -3.44 -25.07 19.33
CA SER A 36 -3.73 -24.98 17.89
C SER A 36 -4.07 -23.56 17.47
N VAL A 37 -4.93 -22.86 18.24
CA VAL A 37 -5.32 -21.49 17.92
C VAL A 37 -4.14 -20.54 18.15
N PHE A 38 -3.45 -20.65 19.29
CA PHE A 38 -2.31 -19.81 19.64
C PHE A 38 -1.18 -19.89 18.58
N PHE A 39 -0.72 -21.09 18.24
CA PHE A 39 0.36 -21.27 17.26
C PHE A 39 -0.07 -20.98 15.81
N SER A 40 -1.37 -21.05 15.50
CA SER A 40 -1.89 -20.65 14.18
C SER A 40 -1.66 -19.16 13.88
N LEU A 41 -1.61 -18.32 14.92
CA LEU A 41 -1.38 -16.87 14.78
C LEU A 41 0.03 -16.63 14.24
N PHE A 42 1.05 -17.19 14.90
CA PHE A 42 2.44 -17.10 14.45
C PHE A 42 2.65 -17.75 13.09
N SER A 43 2.02 -18.90 12.84
CA SER A 43 2.12 -19.59 11.55
C SER A 43 1.60 -18.74 10.40
N ARG A 44 0.48 -18.02 10.61
CA ARG A 44 -0.06 -17.07 9.63
C ARG A 44 0.83 -15.85 9.48
N PHE A 45 1.27 -15.27 10.60
CA PHE A 45 2.14 -14.09 10.62
C PHE A 45 3.46 -14.34 9.86
N VAL A 46 4.18 -15.42 10.16
CA VAL A 46 5.47 -15.74 9.51
C VAL A 46 5.31 -15.94 8.00
N LYS A 47 4.22 -16.59 7.57
CA LYS A 47 3.94 -16.76 6.13
C LYS A 47 3.66 -15.44 5.45
N ALA A 48 2.81 -14.60 6.03
CA ALA A 48 2.49 -13.29 5.50
C ALA A 48 3.72 -12.37 5.45
N TYR A 49 4.53 -12.37 6.51
CA TYR A 49 5.75 -11.58 6.60
C TYR A 49 6.75 -11.96 5.50
N LYS A 50 7.02 -13.26 5.31
CA LYS A 50 7.89 -13.74 4.22
C LYS A 50 7.34 -13.39 2.83
N GLY A 51 6.02 -13.41 2.67
CA GLY A 51 5.37 -12.96 1.43
C GLY A 51 5.59 -11.47 1.17
N ALA A 52 5.38 -10.63 2.19
CA ALA A 52 5.59 -9.19 2.12
C ALA A 52 7.05 -8.83 1.81
N GLU A 53 8.03 -9.54 2.38
CA GLU A 53 9.45 -9.34 2.04
C GLU A 53 9.73 -9.56 0.54
N GLN A 54 9.13 -10.61 -0.05
CA GLN A 54 9.28 -10.87 -1.49
C GLN A 54 8.57 -9.82 -2.35
N GLU A 55 7.38 -9.38 -1.95
CA GLU A 55 6.62 -8.35 -2.65
C GLU A 55 7.36 -7.00 -2.64
N VAL A 56 7.94 -6.61 -1.50
CA VAL A 56 8.77 -5.39 -1.38
C VAL A 56 9.99 -5.46 -2.30
N GLU A 57 10.67 -6.61 -2.35
CA GLU A 57 11.83 -6.79 -3.24
C GLU A 57 11.42 -6.73 -4.72
N GLN A 58 10.30 -7.37 -5.08
CA GLN A 58 9.76 -7.33 -6.44
C GLN A 58 9.34 -5.92 -6.86
N TRP A 59 8.67 -5.18 -5.97
CA TRP A 59 8.28 -3.79 -6.21
C TRP A 59 9.52 -2.90 -6.41
N LYS A 60 10.56 -3.05 -5.59
CA LYS A 60 11.84 -2.33 -5.76
C LYS A 60 12.51 -2.67 -7.10
N LYS A 61 12.55 -3.94 -7.50
CA LYS A 61 13.12 -4.35 -8.78
C LYS A 61 12.31 -3.83 -9.96
N ALA A 62 10.98 -3.86 -9.88
CA ALA A 62 10.11 -3.31 -10.91
C ALA A 62 10.27 -1.79 -11.03
N ALA A 63 10.36 -1.08 -9.90
CA ALA A 63 10.64 0.36 -9.88
C ALA A 63 12.02 0.68 -10.48
N ALA A 64 13.06 -0.07 -10.12
CA ALA A 64 14.39 0.09 -10.68
C ALA A 64 14.47 -0.25 -12.18
N ALA A 65 13.70 -1.24 -12.65
CA ALA A 65 13.61 -1.57 -14.07
C ALA A 65 12.83 -0.50 -14.85
N GLN A 66 11.83 0.12 -14.23
CA GLN A 66 11.10 1.25 -14.80
C GLN A 66 11.98 2.50 -14.87
N GLU A 67 12.75 2.80 -13.82
CA GLU A 67 13.76 3.89 -13.81
C GLU A 67 14.90 3.63 -14.80
N ALA A 68 15.42 2.41 -14.90
CA ALA A 68 16.43 2.05 -15.88
C ALA A 68 15.90 2.01 -17.33
N GLY A 69 14.59 1.83 -17.50
CA GLY A 69 13.87 2.00 -18.77
C GLY A 69 13.45 3.45 -19.06
N MET A 70 13.48 4.32 -18.05
CA MET A 70 13.31 5.77 -18.13
C MET A 70 14.69 6.43 -18.01
N ASP A 71 15.56 6.13 -18.95
CA ASP A 71 16.66 7.03 -19.28
C ASP A 71 16.06 8.34 -19.84
N PRO A 72 16.24 9.51 -19.20
CA PRO A 72 15.94 10.80 -19.85
C PRO A 72 16.99 11.21 -20.89
N SER A 73 17.94 10.35 -21.25
CA SER A 73 19.08 10.62 -22.13
C SER A 73 19.50 9.41 -22.96
N GLY A 74 18.53 8.62 -23.42
CA GLY A 74 18.77 7.59 -24.43
C GLY A 74 18.81 8.20 -25.82
N GLN A 75 19.99 8.65 -26.25
CA GLN A 75 20.40 8.39 -27.64
C GLN A 75 20.29 6.89 -27.88
N GLY A 76 19.14 6.43 -28.36
CA GLY A 76 18.89 4.99 -28.47
C GLY A 76 17.52 4.69 -29.03
N GLU A 77 17.39 4.86 -30.35
CA GLU A 77 16.46 4.15 -31.24
C GLU A 77 15.52 3.12 -30.57
N PRO A 78 14.19 3.33 -30.57
CA PRO A 78 13.26 2.24 -30.27
C PRO A 78 13.18 1.28 -31.46
N SER A 79 13.45 0.00 -31.20
CA SER A 79 13.04 -1.13 -32.06
C SER A 79 11.53 -1.33 -31.98
N VAL A 80 10.79 -0.50 -32.70
CA VAL A 80 9.36 -0.65 -33.05
C VAL A 80 9.31 -0.64 -34.59
N PRO A 81 8.54 -1.54 -35.24
CA PRO A 81 8.80 -1.99 -36.62
C PRO A 81 8.86 -0.82 -37.58
N LYS A 82 10.04 -0.56 -38.17
CA LYS A 82 10.34 0.43 -39.22
C LYS A 82 9.26 1.51 -39.38
N SER A 83 8.95 2.26 -38.33
CA SER A 83 8.10 3.44 -38.50
C SER A 83 9.02 4.52 -39.04
N SER A 84 8.64 5.10 -40.18
CA SER A 84 9.49 6.07 -40.88
C SER A 84 9.96 7.17 -39.91
N PRO A 85 11.14 7.79 -40.11
CA PRO A 85 11.64 8.87 -39.26
C PRO A 85 10.62 10.00 -39.01
N ARG A 86 9.65 10.15 -39.93
CA ARG A 86 8.52 11.09 -39.84
C ARG A 86 7.54 10.75 -38.71
N ALA A 87 7.25 9.47 -38.49
CA ALA A 87 6.35 9.00 -37.44
C ALA A 87 6.95 9.21 -36.03
N ARG A 88 8.26 8.97 -35.86
CA ARG A 88 8.95 9.28 -34.60
C ARG A 88 8.95 10.77 -34.28
N ARG A 89 9.15 11.64 -35.27
CA ARG A 89 9.03 13.10 -35.07
C ARG A 89 7.64 13.52 -34.62
N GLN A 90 6.59 13.03 -35.30
CA GLN A 90 5.21 13.33 -34.94
C GLN A 90 4.85 12.88 -33.52
N GLN A 91 5.34 11.72 -33.09
CA GLN A 91 5.12 11.24 -31.73
C GLN A 91 5.81 12.14 -30.69
N MET A 92 7.03 12.58 -30.97
CA MET A 92 7.80 13.45 -30.07
C MET A 92 7.21 14.86 -29.97
N ASP A 93 6.70 15.39 -31.08
CA ASP A 93 5.97 16.67 -31.12
C ASP A 93 4.67 16.58 -30.30
N LEU A 94 3.89 15.50 -30.47
CA LEU A 94 2.65 15.27 -29.72
C LEU A 94 2.89 15.21 -28.20
N ILE A 95 3.94 14.52 -27.77
CA ILE A 95 4.32 14.44 -26.34
C ILE A 95 4.72 15.82 -25.81
N SER A 96 5.47 16.60 -26.60
CA SER A 96 5.92 17.94 -26.21
C SER A 96 4.74 18.92 -26.07
N GLU A 97 3.77 18.84 -26.97
CA GLU A 97 2.54 19.62 -26.88
C GLU A 97 1.68 19.24 -25.68
N LEU A 98 1.55 17.94 -25.37
CA LEU A 98 0.83 17.46 -24.18
C LEU A 98 1.49 17.91 -22.87
N LYS A 99 2.82 17.82 -22.77
CA LYS A 99 3.58 18.34 -21.61
C LYS A 99 3.41 19.85 -21.45
N ARG A 100 3.48 20.62 -22.53
CA ARG A 100 3.27 22.08 -22.48
C ARG A 100 1.84 22.45 -22.08
N LYS A 101 0.84 21.65 -22.48
CA LYS A 101 -0.55 21.83 -22.06
C LYS A 101 -0.77 21.46 -20.60
N GLN A 102 -0.10 20.44 -20.08
CA GLN A 102 -0.22 20.03 -18.68
C GLN A 102 0.54 20.97 -17.73
N GLN A 103 1.61 21.62 -18.20
CA GLN A 103 2.38 22.64 -17.47
C GLN A 103 1.86 24.07 -17.65
N LYS A 104 0.81 24.27 -18.46
CA LYS A 104 0.17 25.59 -18.59
C LYS A 104 -0.58 25.87 -17.29
N GLU A 105 0.09 26.66 -16.44
CA GLU A 105 -0.41 27.53 -15.38
C GLU A 105 -1.57 26.96 -14.56
N PRO A 106 -1.38 26.68 -13.24
CA PRO A 106 -2.53 26.61 -12.34
C PRO A 106 -3.31 27.90 -12.58
N LEU A 107 -4.56 27.81 -13.00
CA LEU A 107 -5.44 28.96 -13.11
C LEU A 107 -5.57 29.53 -11.70
N ILE A 108 -4.66 30.46 -11.34
CA ILE A 108 -4.84 31.32 -10.19
C ILE A 108 -5.99 32.21 -10.63
N TYR A 109 -7.19 31.78 -10.28
CA TYR A 109 -8.39 32.59 -10.39
C TYR A 109 -8.18 33.75 -9.44
N GLU A 110 -7.62 34.85 -9.95
CA GLU A 110 -7.80 36.14 -9.32
C GLU A 110 -9.30 36.43 -9.33
N SER A 111 -9.92 36.28 -8.17
CA SER A 111 -11.30 36.70 -7.97
C SER A 111 -11.50 37.20 -6.55
N ASP A 112 -10.73 38.20 -6.18
CA ASP A 112 -11.40 39.30 -5.51
C ASP A 112 -12.26 39.98 -6.59
N ARG A 113 -13.58 39.74 -6.59
CA ARG A 113 -14.68 40.57 -7.14
C ARG A 113 -15.87 39.71 -7.57
N ASP A 114 -16.70 39.38 -6.59
CA ASP A 114 -18.16 39.43 -6.62
C ASP A 114 -18.63 38.39 -5.61
N GLY A 115 -19.18 38.87 -4.48
CA GLY A 115 -19.68 38.08 -3.37
C GLY A 115 -20.87 37.17 -3.71
N ALA A 116 -21.01 36.74 -4.96
CA ALA A 116 -22.00 35.77 -5.41
C ALA A 116 -21.85 34.41 -4.69
N ILE A 117 -20.62 34.03 -4.34
CA ILE A 117 -20.36 32.84 -3.52
C ILE A 117 -20.86 33.05 -2.08
N GLU A 118 -20.74 34.27 -1.55
CA GLU A 118 -21.23 34.64 -0.21
C GLU A 118 -22.76 34.63 -0.14
N ASP A 119 -23.44 35.00 -1.24
CA ASP A 119 -24.90 35.02 -1.38
C ASP A 119 -25.52 33.59 -1.42
N ILE A 120 -24.80 32.62 -1.99
CA ILE A 120 -25.21 31.21 -1.99
C ILE A 120 -25.02 30.57 -0.62
N ILE A 121 -23.91 30.87 0.06
CA ILE A 121 -23.55 30.28 1.36
C ILE A 121 -24.41 30.85 2.49
N THR A 122 -24.77 32.15 2.43
CA THR A 122 -25.53 32.81 3.49
C THR A 122 -27.03 32.45 3.46
N GLY A 123 -27.49 31.78 2.40
CA GLY A 123 -28.83 31.21 2.34
C GLY A 123 -29.88 32.28 2.08
N GLY A 124 -30.43 32.28 0.86
CA GLY A 124 -31.64 33.00 0.53
C GLY A 124 -32.73 32.69 1.57
N THR A 125 -32.91 33.62 2.50
CA THR A 125 -34.04 33.65 3.43
C THR A 125 -35.20 34.24 2.63
N VAL A 126 -35.82 33.35 1.85
CA VAL A 126 -37.22 33.48 1.46
C VAL A 126 -38.06 33.42 2.73
N GLU A 127 -38.27 34.56 3.38
CA GLU A 127 -39.36 34.73 4.34
C GLU A 127 -40.68 34.80 3.55
N CYS A 128 -41.26 33.64 3.28
CA CYS A 128 -42.65 33.50 2.85
C CYS A 128 -43.55 33.30 4.08
N ALA A 129 -44.33 34.34 4.38
CA ALA A 129 -45.69 34.36 4.95
C ALA A 129 -46.01 33.59 6.25
N GLY A 130 -46.49 34.33 7.26
CA GLY A 130 -47.21 33.76 8.39
C GLY A 130 -47.70 34.74 9.48
N LEU A 131 -48.51 35.76 9.09
CA LEU A 131 -49.66 36.40 9.79
C LEU A 131 -49.83 37.87 9.39
#